data_AF-A0A1C5RRT8-F1
#
_entry.id   AF-A0A1C5RRT8-F1
#
_cell.length_a   1.000
_cell.length_b   1.000
_cell.length_c   1.000
_cell.angle_alpha   90.00
_cell.angle_beta   90.00
_cell.angle_gamma   90.00
#
_symmetry.space_group_name_H-M   'P 1'
#
loop_
_entity.id
_entity.type
_entity.pdbx_description
1 polymer ?
#
loop_
_entity_poly.entity_id
_entity_poly.type
_entity_poly.pdbx_seq_one_letter_code
_entity_poly.pdbx_strand_id
1 'polypeptide(L)'
;MQKFENMDVIAALEAIMHQNTAYYQSDFAYDIKMLREAARSDQPEDKLLLWLSRPSGTFCFRERDVLLKDTQAYNTWKFCGEQTHDRILAYAVELTGAANGTVQGNLYELDYQQHFQHIREAALPVGANRLIYESGMREIGPKEHFDSRPDKYFGEFVRYEMQPRDPKLLQAAIRQEQRSREPARPGDFKEHLAELHTGLIEAEAQRIATDMKRLAAPNSPDKNHFMVEVSPYFTKLASSRDTDQLLAMLPYKSLHLSSVKDRFGIYALVDKNENRGKNIRKPRASVRKQLSETKQAASPKKAAARSKQHEMEV
;
A
#
# COMPACT_ATOMS: atom_id res chain seq x y z
N MET A 1 12.25 1.41 -2.48
CA MET A 1 11.63 1.51 -1.15
C MET A 1 11.92 2.87 -0.56
N GLN A 2 10.87 3.62 -0.26
CA GLN A 2 10.93 4.88 0.48
C GLN A 2 10.67 4.64 1.97
N LYS A 3 11.23 5.50 2.81
CA LYS A 3 11.04 5.53 4.26
C LYS A 3 10.48 6.88 4.66
N PHE A 4 9.44 6.88 5.48
CA PHE A 4 8.84 8.08 6.08
C PHE A 4 9.03 8.00 7.59
N GLU A 5 9.81 8.91 8.14
CA GLU A 5 10.25 8.87 9.54
C GLU A 5 9.43 9.81 10.42
N ASN A 6 9.28 9.45 11.70
CA ASN A 6 8.64 10.28 12.72
C ASN A 6 7.21 10.71 12.34
N MET A 7 6.44 9.74 11.84
CA MET A 7 5.06 9.93 11.40
C MET A 7 4.09 9.72 12.56
N ASP A 8 3.01 10.51 12.58
CA ASP A 8 1.75 10.03 13.15
C ASP A 8 1.23 8.90 12.25
N VAL A 9 1.50 7.66 12.65
CA VAL A 9 1.28 6.47 11.84
C VAL A 9 -0.19 6.29 11.52
N ILE A 10 -1.09 6.56 12.48
CA ILE A 10 -2.52 6.40 12.26
C ILE A 10 -2.99 7.42 11.22
N ALA A 11 -2.64 8.69 11.39
CA ALA A 11 -3.04 9.74 10.44
C ALA A 11 -2.45 9.50 9.04
N ALA A 12 -1.20 9.02 8.95
CA ALA A 12 -0.55 8.70 7.70
C ALA A 12 -1.25 7.55 6.95
N LEU A 13 -1.52 6.44 7.65
CA LEU A 13 -2.20 5.29 7.05
C LEU A 13 -3.66 5.60 6.70
N GLU A 14 -4.35 6.45 7.50
CA GLU A 14 -5.70 6.94 7.19
C GLU A 14 -5.73 7.73 5.88
N ALA A 15 -4.75 8.64 5.68
CA ALA A 15 -4.63 9.40 4.45
C ALA A 15 -4.42 8.51 3.21
N ILE A 16 -3.62 7.45 3.35
CA ILE A 16 -3.39 6.47 2.28
C ILE A 16 -4.68 5.67 2.02
N MET A 17 -5.34 5.19 3.08
CA MET A 17 -6.58 4.43 3.02
C MET A 17 -7.67 5.20 2.27
N HIS A 18 -7.86 6.49 2.56
CA HIS A 18 -8.86 7.31 1.87
C HIS A 18 -8.61 7.45 0.35
N GLN A 19 -7.37 7.32 -0.11
CA GLN A 19 -7.05 7.38 -1.55
C GLN A 19 -7.22 6.05 -2.28
N ASN A 20 -7.16 4.92 -1.58
CA ASN A 20 -7.09 3.60 -2.22
C ASN A 20 -8.22 2.65 -1.82
N THR A 21 -8.91 2.88 -0.70
CA THR A 21 -9.95 2.02 -0.14
C THR A 21 -11.34 2.61 -0.41
N ALA A 22 -12.00 2.11 -1.45
CA ALA A 22 -13.34 2.54 -1.87
C ALA A 22 -14.46 1.96 -0.99
N TYR A 23 -14.27 0.74 -0.49
CA TYR A 23 -15.23 0.01 0.33
C TYR A 23 -14.58 -0.47 1.62
N TYR A 24 -15.41 -0.71 2.64
CA TYR A 24 -14.97 -1.19 3.95
C TYR A 24 -13.87 -0.33 4.61
N GLN A 25 -13.93 1.00 4.45
CA GLN A 25 -13.05 1.92 5.20
C GLN A 25 -13.19 1.75 6.73
N SER A 26 -14.32 1.22 7.20
CA SER A 26 -14.54 0.81 8.59
C SER A 26 -13.53 -0.21 9.10
N ASP A 27 -12.92 -1.02 8.23
CA ASP A 27 -11.93 -2.01 8.62
C ASP A 27 -10.71 -1.36 9.28
N PHE A 28 -10.41 -0.11 8.91
CA PHE A 28 -9.33 0.66 9.50
C PHE A 28 -9.48 0.88 11.01
N ALA A 29 -10.70 0.78 11.56
CA ALA A 29 -10.92 0.81 13.00
C ALA A 29 -10.25 -0.38 13.72
N TYR A 30 -10.21 -1.56 13.09
CA TYR A 30 -9.49 -2.72 13.61
C TYR A 30 -7.97 -2.52 13.53
N ASP A 31 -7.49 -1.92 12.44
CA ASP A 31 -6.08 -1.58 12.28
C ASP A 31 -5.61 -0.59 13.36
N ILE A 32 -6.40 0.46 13.64
CA ILE A 32 -6.14 1.42 14.71
C ILE A 32 -6.03 0.72 16.07
N LYS A 33 -6.92 -0.24 16.35
CA LYS A 33 -6.86 -1.02 17.59
C LYS A 33 -5.54 -1.79 17.69
N MET A 34 -5.14 -2.49 16.62
CA MET A 34 -3.89 -3.23 16.56
C MET A 34 -2.66 -2.31 16.73
N LEU A 35 -2.63 -1.18 16.03
CA LEU A 35 -1.55 -0.19 16.12
C LEU A 35 -1.40 0.37 17.55
N ARG A 36 -2.51 0.69 18.22
CA ARG A 36 -2.51 1.19 19.60
C ARG A 36 -2.09 0.13 20.61
N GLU A 37 -2.50 -1.12 20.42
CA GLU A 37 -2.07 -2.24 21.26
C GLU A 37 -0.56 -2.49 21.09
N ALA A 38 -0.07 -2.55 19.86
CA ALA A 38 1.34 -2.69 19.54
C ALA A 38 2.20 -1.55 20.12
N ALA A 39 1.74 -0.30 20.03
CA ALA A 39 2.46 0.87 20.56
C ALA A 39 2.67 0.81 22.09
N ARG A 40 1.79 0.11 22.82
CA ARG A 40 1.89 -0.09 24.28
C ARG A 40 2.72 -1.30 24.69
N SER A 41 3.12 -2.15 23.74
CA SER A 41 3.92 -3.33 24.07
C SER A 41 5.33 -2.93 24.48
N ASP A 42 5.87 -3.61 25.49
CA ASP A 42 7.27 -3.51 25.87
C ASP A 42 8.17 -4.38 24.99
N GLN A 43 7.58 -5.30 24.21
CA GLN A 43 8.32 -6.15 23.29
C GLN A 43 8.60 -5.41 21.98
N PRO A 44 9.89 -5.26 21.57
CA PRO A 44 10.21 -4.58 20.30
C PRO A 44 9.59 -5.25 19.07
N GLU A 45 9.46 -6.57 19.07
CA GLU A 45 8.88 -7.33 17.94
C GLU A 45 7.38 -7.07 17.74
N ASP A 46 6.65 -6.71 18.81
CA ASP A 46 5.23 -6.36 18.69
C ASP A 46 5.01 -5.00 18.00
N LYS A 47 6.06 -4.16 17.95
CA LYS A 47 6.04 -2.84 17.30
C LYS A 47 6.33 -2.92 15.80
N LEU A 48 6.57 -4.12 15.28
CA LEU A 48 6.79 -4.39 13.86
C LEU A 48 5.51 -4.95 13.25
N LEU A 49 4.89 -4.16 12.39
CA LEU A 49 3.63 -4.50 11.76
C LEU A 49 3.76 -4.40 10.23
N LEU A 50 2.89 -5.13 9.55
CA LEU A 50 2.65 -4.99 8.12
C LEU A 50 1.23 -4.48 7.93
N TRP A 51 1.08 -3.46 7.10
CA TRP A 51 -0.20 -2.88 6.77
C TRP A 51 -0.40 -2.86 5.26
N LEU A 52 -1.61 -3.16 4.81
CA LEU A 52 -1.99 -2.98 3.42
C LEU A 52 -3.36 -2.32 3.30
N SER A 53 -3.52 -1.55 2.22
CA SER A 53 -4.79 -1.01 1.75
C SER A 53 -5.09 -1.57 0.37
N ARG A 54 -6.33 -2.02 0.21
CA ARG A 54 -6.92 -2.44 -1.06
C ARG A 54 -8.24 -1.67 -1.29
N PRO A 55 -8.78 -1.67 -2.51
CA PRO A 55 -10.06 -1.03 -2.81
C PRO A 55 -11.22 -1.50 -1.95
N SER A 56 -11.16 -2.72 -1.39
CA SER A 56 -12.22 -3.30 -0.58
C SER A 56 -11.81 -3.59 0.87
N GLY A 57 -11.00 -2.74 1.48
CA GLY A 57 -10.69 -2.78 2.90
C GLY A 57 -9.21 -2.60 3.20
N THR A 58 -8.86 -2.76 4.47
CA THR A 58 -7.49 -2.65 4.96
C THR A 58 -7.16 -3.84 5.86
N PHE A 59 -5.88 -4.14 6.01
CA PHE A 59 -5.42 -5.15 6.96
C PHE A 59 -4.13 -4.70 7.64
N CYS A 60 -4.09 -4.84 8.96
CA CYS A 60 -2.89 -4.75 9.78
C CYS A 60 -2.58 -6.10 10.41
N PHE A 61 -1.31 -6.50 10.37
CA PHE A 61 -0.82 -7.73 11.01
C PHE A 61 0.50 -7.49 11.72
N ARG A 62 0.79 -8.28 12.75
CA ARG A 62 2.16 -8.39 13.27
C ARG A 62 3.05 -9.04 12.23
N GLU A 63 4.22 -8.45 12.01
CA GLU A 63 5.19 -8.96 11.04
C GLU A 63 5.57 -10.41 11.35
N ARG A 64 5.75 -10.74 12.62
CA ARG A 64 6.02 -12.11 13.07
C ARG A 64 4.95 -13.11 12.66
N ASP A 65 3.67 -12.73 12.64
CA ASP A 65 2.58 -13.65 12.34
C ASP A 65 2.49 -13.89 10.82
N VAL A 66 2.84 -12.87 10.01
CA VAL A 66 2.97 -13.01 8.56
C VAL A 66 4.16 -13.92 8.18
N LEU A 67 5.20 -14.01 9.02
CA LEU A 67 6.35 -14.91 8.82
C LEU A 67 6.09 -16.36 9.27
N LEU A 68 4.88 -16.70 9.73
CA LEU A 68 4.51 -18.03 10.17
C LEU A 68 3.46 -18.63 9.24
N LYS A 69 3.77 -19.78 8.64
CA LYS A 69 2.88 -20.49 7.71
C LYS A 69 1.58 -20.89 8.38
N ASP A 70 0.51 -20.87 7.59
CA ASP A 70 -0.86 -21.25 7.98
C ASP A 70 -1.51 -20.38 9.06
N THR A 71 -0.86 -19.30 9.52
CA THR A 71 -1.54 -18.27 10.31
C THR A 71 -2.56 -17.53 9.45
N GLN A 72 -3.56 -16.92 10.09
CA GLN A 72 -4.49 -16.03 9.40
C GLN A 72 -3.76 -14.87 8.70
N ALA A 73 -2.75 -14.31 9.36
CA ALA A 73 -1.95 -13.20 8.84
C ALA A 73 -1.19 -13.60 7.57
N TYR A 74 -0.45 -14.71 7.59
CA TYR A 74 0.25 -15.24 6.42
C TYR A 74 -0.73 -15.57 5.27
N ASN A 75 -1.82 -16.28 5.57
CA ASN A 75 -2.79 -16.67 4.56
C ASN A 75 -3.46 -15.46 3.91
N THR A 76 -3.81 -14.44 4.69
CA THR A 76 -4.40 -13.20 4.16
C THR A 76 -3.40 -12.41 3.34
N TRP A 77 -2.17 -12.24 3.85
CA TRP A 77 -1.10 -11.55 3.14
C TRP A 77 -0.71 -12.24 1.83
N LYS A 78 -0.75 -13.57 1.78
CA LYS A 78 -0.56 -14.34 0.54
C LYS A 78 -1.77 -14.24 -0.39
N PHE A 79 -2.98 -14.40 0.13
CA PHE A 79 -4.22 -14.39 -0.65
C PHE A 79 -4.40 -13.08 -1.40
N CYS A 80 -4.17 -11.95 -0.73
CA CYS A 80 -4.24 -10.64 -1.36
C CYS A 80 -3.26 -10.51 -2.55
N GLY A 81 -2.07 -11.09 -2.48
CA GLY A 81 -1.09 -11.09 -3.58
C GLY A 81 -1.40 -12.04 -4.73
N GLU A 82 -1.97 -13.21 -4.44
CA GLU A 82 -2.20 -14.26 -5.45
C GLU A 82 -3.57 -14.18 -6.13
N GLN A 83 -4.61 -13.77 -5.40
CA GLN A 83 -6.00 -13.95 -5.82
C GLN A 83 -6.72 -12.65 -6.15
N THR A 84 -6.19 -11.50 -5.71
CA THR A 84 -6.82 -10.21 -6.01
C THR A 84 -6.16 -9.56 -7.22
N HIS A 85 -6.97 -8.98 -8.09
CA HIS A 85 -6.51 -8.08 -9.16
C HIS A 85 -6.54 -6.62 -8.68
N ASP A 86 -6.52 -6.43 -7.36
CA ASP A 86 -6.65 -5.14 -6.72
C ASP A 86 -5.34 -4.36 -6.79
N ARG A 87 -5.45 -3.02 -6.86
CA ARG A 87 -4.32 -2.13 -6.60
C ARG A 87 -4.06 -2.11 -5.09
N ILE A 88 -3.00 -2.78 -4.66
CA ILE A 88 -2.61 -2.86 -3.25
C ILE A 88 -1.48 -1.88 -2.96
N LEU A 89 -1.69 -1.07 -1.92
CA LEU A 89 -0.63 -0.25 -1.31
C LEU A 89 -0.23 -0.93 0.00
N ALA A 90 1.07 -1.20 0.19
CA ALA A 90 1.55 -1.94 1.35
C ALA A 90 2.73 -1.26 2.01
N TYR A 91 2.78 -1.35 3.34
CA TYR A 91 3.76 -0.69 4.18
C TYR A 91 4.21 -1.61 5.30
N ALA A 92 5.51 -1.64 5.55
CA ALA A 92 6.00 -2.06 6.86
C ALA A 92 5.95 -0.86 7.81
N VAL A 93 5.55 -1.13 9.04
CA VAL A 93 5.34 -0.14 10.10
C VAL A 93 6.25 -0.49 11.26
N GLU A 94 7.05 0.47 11.69
CA GLU A 94 7.91 0.35 12.85
C GLU A 94 7.50 1.42 13.87
N LEU A 95 6.85 0.98 14.97
CA LEU A 95 6.38 1.90 15.99
C LEU A 95 7.51 2.28 16.94
N THR A 96 7.68 3.59 17.18
CA THR A 96 8.68 4.12 18.11
C THR A 96 8.07 4.44 19.48
N GLY A 97 6.75 4.61 19.56
CA GLY A 97 6.02 4.76 20.81
C GLY A 97 4.69 5.49 20.66
N ALA A 98 4.07 5.83 21.78
CA ALA A 98 2.91 6.72 21.82
C ALA A 98 3.29 8.03 22.52
N ALA A 99 3.11 9.16 21.85
CA ALA A 99 3.38 10.48 22.41
C ALA A 99 2.20 11.41 22.12
N ASN A 100 1.78 12.21 23.11
CA ASN A 100 0.75 13.23 22.95
C ASN A 100 -0.58 12.72 22.36
N GLY A 101 -0.97 11.47 22.65
CA GLY A 101 -2.20 10.85 22.11
C GLY A 101 -2.09 10.33 20.68
N THR A 102 -0.90 10.42 20.07
CA THR A 102 -0.61 9.92 18.72
C THR A 102 0.28 8.67 18.77
N VAL A 103 0.14 7.79 17.78
CA VAL A 103 1.01 6.62 17.61
C VAL A 103 2.13 7.00 16.65
N GLN A 104 3.35 7.07 17.18
CA GLN A 104 4.54 7.53 16.45
C GLN A 104 5.31 6.34 15.87
N GLY A 105 5.89 6.52 14.68
CA GLY A 105 6.67 5.48 14.04
C GLY A 105 7.17 5.83 12.64
N ASN A 106 7.74 4.83 11.99
CA ASN A 106 8.25 4.91 10.63
C ASN A 106 7.40 4.04 9.70
N LEU A 107 7.24 4.49 8.46
CA LEU A 107 6.60 3.72 7.38
C LEU A 107 7.63 3.41 6.31
N TYR A 108 7.64 2.18 5.82
CA TYR A 108 8.47 1.73 4.71
C TYR A 108 7.57 1.23 3.60
N GLU A 109 7.62 1.89 2.44
CA GLU A 109 6.82 1.49 1.27
C GLU A 109 7.31 0.15 0.71
N LEU A 110 6.40 -0.81 0.57
CA LEU A 110 6.68 -2.14 0.03
C LEU A 110 6.17 -2.25 -1.41
N ASP A 111 6.99 -2.83 -2.29
CA ASP A 111 6.43 -3.47 -3.49
C ASP A 111 5.71 -4.74 -3.01
N TYR A 112 4.39 -4.64 -2.91
CA TYR A 112 3.58 -5.71 -2.35
C TYR A 112 3.75 -7.03 -3.13
N GLN A 113 3.83 -6.96 -4.46
CA GLN A 113 3.96 -8.14 -5.32
C GLN A 113 5.28 -8.86 -5.09
N GLN A 114 6.39 -8.11 -4.96
CA GLN A 114 7.67 -8.71 -4.59
C GLN A 114 7.66 -9.22 -3.14
N HIS A 115 7.07 -8.46 -2.22
CA HIS A 115 7.10 -8.76 -0.80
C HIS A 115 6.34 -10.03 -0.44
N PHE A 116 5.11 -10.25 -0.96
CA PHE A 116 4.39 -11.47 -0.61
C PHE A 116 5.06 -12.73 -1.17
N GLN A 117 5.73 -12.65 -2.32
CA GLN A 117 6.50 -13.76 -2.89
C GLN A 117 7.67 -14.11 -1.99
N HIS A 118 8.41 -13.09 -1.53
CA HIS A 118 9.46 -13.26 -0.54
C HIS A 118 8.96 -13.91 0.76
N ILE A 119 7.86 -13.40 1.33
CA ILE A 119 7.23 -13.99 2.53
C ILE A 119 6.84 -15.45 2.30
N ARG A 120 6.32 -15.80 1.11
CA ARG A 120 5.94 -17.18 0.77
C ARG A 120 7.11 -18.14 0.86
N GLU A 121 8.31 -17.70 0.48
CA GLU A 121 9.55 -18.46 0.53
C GLU A 121 10.15 -18.48 1.94
N ALA A 122 10.14 -17.35 2.64
CA ALA A 122 10.77 -17.17 3.95
C ALA A 122 9.94 -17.70 5.14
N ALA A 123 8.62 -17.84 5.00
CA ALA A 123 7.75 -18.17 6.13
C ALA A 123 8.06 -19.55 6.74
N LEU A 124 8.05 -19.60 8.07
CA LEU A 124 8.43 -20.74 8.88
C LEU A 124 7.21 -21.58 9.29
N PRO A 125 7.35 -22.90 9.45
CA PRO A 125 6.25 -23.73 9.96
C PRO A 125 5.97 -23.46 11.43
N VAL A 126 4.68 -23.40 11.79
CA VAL A 126 4.22 -23.35 13.18
C VAL A 126 4.57 -24.67 13.88
N GLY A 127 5.13 -24.54 15.08
CA GLY A 127 5.53 -25.65 15.95
C GLY A 127 4.58 -25.89 17.12
N ALA A 128 3.99 -24.82 17.67
CA ALA A 128 3.11 -24.88 18.83
C ALA A 128 2.16 -23.68 18.87
N ASN A 129 1.07 -23.80 19.64
CA ASN A 129 0.26 -22.65 20.06
C ASN A 129 0.64 -22.31 21.51
N ARG A 130 0.98 -21.04 21.75
CA ARG A 130 1.21 -20.50 23.10
C ARG A 130 -0.06 -19.79 23.55
N LEU A 131 -0.70 -20.30 24.59
CA LEU A 131 -1.86 -19.70 25.23
C LEU A 131 -1.36 -18.81 26.38
N ILE A 132 -1.71 -17.53 26.34
CA ILE A 132 -1.29 -16.53 27.32
C ILE A 132 -2.49 -16.19 28.20
N TYR A 133 -2.25 -16.25 29.50
CA TYR A 133 -3.19 -15.95 30.57
C TYR A 133 -2.65 -14.79 31.42
N GLU A 134 -3.45 -14.31 32.38
CA GLU A 134 -3.08 -13.16 33.23
C GLU A 134 -1.76 -13.34 33.96
N SER A 135 -1.48 -14.54 34.50
CA SER A 135 -0.30 -14.80 35.32
C SER A 135 0.63 -15.90 34.78
N GLY A 136 0.45 -16.34 33.53
CA GLY A 136 1.31 -17.35 32.93
C GLY A 136 0.93 -17.76 31.51
N MET A 137 1.51 -18.86 31.04
CA MET A 137 1.29 -19.37 29.70
C MET A 137 1.37 -20.89 29.63
N ARG A 138 0.71 -21.47 28.63
CA ARG A 138 0.85 -22.89 28.24
C ARG A 138 1.26 -23.00 26.78
N GLU A 139 2.04 -24.03 26.46
CA GLU A 139 2.31 -24.42 25.08
C GLU A 139 1.60 -25.74 24.79
N ILE A 140 0.87 -25.77 23.68
CA ILE A 140 0.11 -26.92 23.21
C ILE A 140 0.49 -27.23 21.76
N GLY A 141 0.09 -28.41 21.29
CA GLY A 141 0.35 -28.80 19.90
C GLY A 141 -0.23 -27.80 18.88
N PRO A 142 0.37 -27.66 17.69
CA PRO A 142 -0.03 -26.66 16.71
C PRO A 142 -1.43 -26.92 16.13
N LYS A 143 -1.90 -28.17 16.20
CA LYS A 143 -3.24 -28.61 15.78
C LYS A 143 -4.15 -28.98 16.95
N GLU A 144 -3.67 -28.79 18.18
CA GLU A 144 -4.44 -29.09 19.38
C GLU A 144 -5.52 -28.02 19.55
N HIS A 145 -6.75 -28.47 19.80
CA HIS A 145 -7.86 -27.56 20.02
C HIS A 145 -7.73 -26.88 21.37
N PHE A 146 -8.03 -25.59 21.43
CA PHE A 146 -8.14 -24.82 22.65
C PHE A 146 -9.31 -23.85 22.54
N ASP A 147 -9.78 -23.38 23.69
CA ASP A 147 -10.77 -22.32 23.80
C ASP A 147 -10.27 -21.23 24.75
N SER A 148 -11.06 -20.16 24.88
CA SER A 148 -10.74 -19.01 25.74
C SER A 148 -11.15 -19.22 27.19
N ARG A 149 -11.25 -20.46 27.68
CA ARG A 149 -11.59 -20.71 29.08
C ARG A 149 -10.44 -20.29 30.01
N PRO A 150 -10.77 -19.88 31.25
CA PRO A 150 -9.76 -19.58 32.25
C PRO A 150 -8.91 -20.81 32.56
N ASP A 151 -7.62 -20.59 32.83
CA ASP A 151 -6.74 -21.60 33.37
C ASP A 151 -6.85 -21.64 34.90
N LYS A 152 -6.90 -22.86 35.46
CA LYS A 152 -6.99 -23.09 36.90
C LYS A 152 -5.88 -22.38 37.71
N TYR A 153 -4.69 -22.25 37.14
CA TYR A 153 -3.51 -21.71 37.80
C TYR A 153 -3.12 -20.32 37.28
N PHE A 154 -3.37 -20.03 36.00
CA PHE A 154 -2.91 -18.81 35.36
C PHE A 154 -3.99 -17.72 35.18
N GLY A 155 -5.25 -18.00 35.53
CA GLY A 155 -6.34 -17.03 35.50
C GLY A 155 -7.01 -16.93 34.13
N GLU A 156 -7.56 -15.76 33.82
CA GLU A 156 -8.33 -15.54 32.59
C GLU A 156 -7.47 -15.66 31.33
N PHE A 157 -8.08 -16.16 30.25
CA PHE A 157 -7.42 -16.21 28.95
C PHE A 157 -7.27 -14.80 28.38
N VAL A 158 -6.04 -14.44 28.00
CA VAL A 158 -5.73 -13.13 27.43
C VAL A 158 -5.70 -13.19 25.91
N ARG A 159 -4.87 -14.10 25.36
CA ARG A 159 -4.68 -14.26 23.91
C ARG A 159 -3.89 -15.54 23.62
N TYR A 160 -3.81 -15.91 22.35
CA TYR A 160 -2.89 -16.95 21.90
C TYR A 160 -1.89 -16.38 20.88
N GLU A 161 -0.75 -17.05 20.76
CA GLU A 161 0.26 -16.78 19.75
C GLU A 161 0.70 -18.10 19.11
N MET A 162 0.79 -18.15 17.79
CA MET A 162 1.46 -19.25 17.13
C MET A 162 2.97 -19.07 17.27
N GLN A 163 3.67 -20.16 17.62
CA GLN A 163 5.12 -20.17 17.76
C GLN A 163 5.74 -21.02 16.65
N PRO A 164 6.90 -20.62 16.09
CA PRO A 164 7.66 -21.47 15.18
C PRO A 164 8.19 -22.70 15.92
N ARG A 165 8.60 -23.73 15.18
CA ARG A 165 9.36 -24.85 15.79
C ARG A 165 10.68 -24.40 16.42
N ASP A 166 11.32 -23.39 15.82
CA ASP A 166 12.54 -22.79 16.34
C ASP A 166 12.37 -21.27 16.44
N PRO A 167 12.22 -20.72 17.67
CA PRO A 167 12.13 -19.28 17.90
C PRO A 167 13.32 -18.48 17.37
N LYS A 168 14.52 -19.07 17.30
CA LYS A 168 15.71 -18.38 16.78
C LYS A 168 15.61 -18.14 15.27
N LEU A 169 14.97 -19.05 14.53
CA LEU A 169 14.73 -18.86 13.09
C LEU A 169 13.76 -17.70 12.84
N LEU A 170 12.70 -17.57 13.65
CA LEU A 170 11.78 -16.44 13.52
C LEU A 170 12.47 -15.12 13.85
N GLN A 171 13.26 -15.08 14.93
CA GLN A 171 14.02 -13.88 15.26
C GLN A 171 15.03 -13.52 14.16
N ALA A 172 15.67 -14.50 13.54
CA ALA A 172 16.56 -14.27 12.40
C ALA A 172 15.80 -13.72 11.18
N ALA A 173 14.61 -14.24 10.88
CA ALA A 173 13.76 -13.76 9.79
C ALA A 173 13.31 -12.31 10.03
N ILE A 174 12.84 -11.97 11.24
CA ILE A 174 12.46 -10.60 11.59
C ILE A 174 13.65 -9.64 11.43
N ARG A 175 14.83 -10.01 11.93
CA ARG A 175 16.04 -9.20 11.75
C ARG A 175 16.43 -9.03 10.27
N GLN A 176 16.20 -10.05 9.45
CA GLN A 176 16.45 -9.96 8.01
C GLN A 176 15.49 -8.97 7.35
N GLU A 177 14.22 -8.95 7.73
CA GLU A 177 13.25 -7.93 7.27
C GLU A 177 13.63 -6.52 7.70
N GLN A 178 14.10 -6.34 8.93
CA GLN A 178 14.59 -5.04 9.38
C GLN A 178 15.82 -4.58 8.59
N ARG A 179 16.80 -5.47 8.39
CA ARG A 179 18.01 -5.16 7.59
C ARG A 179 17.71 -4.83 6.14
N SER A 180 16.72 -5.49 5.54
CA SER A 180 16.31 -5.20 4.16
C SER A 180 15.82 -3.76 3.99
N ARG A 181 15.39 -3.12 5.09
CA ARG A 181 14.87 -1.75 5.16
C ARG A 181 15.90 -0.69 5.50
N GLU A 182 17.06 -1.06 6.03
CA GLU A 182 18.16 -0.12 6.31
C GLU A 182 18.56 0.76 5.11
N PRO A 183 18.63 0.26 3.85
CA PRO A 183 18.98 1.09 2.69
C PRO A 183 17.80 1.93 2.15
N ALA A 184 16.62 1.94 2.81
CA ALA A 184 15.48 2.71 2.38
C ALA A 184 15.79 4.21 2.37
N ARG A 185 15.35 4.91 1.32
CA ARG A 185 15.64 6.34 1.15
C ARG A 185 14.57 7.17 1.87
N PRO A 186 14.92 8.22 2.62
CA PRO A 186 13.94 9.16 3.15
C PRO A 186 13.09 9.74 2.01
N GLY A 187 11.77 9.74 2.20
CA GLY A 187 10.79 10.30 1.26
C GLY A 187 10.02 11.46 1.87
N ASP A 188 9.50 12.35 1.02
CA ASP A 188 8.52 13.36 1.43
C ASP A 188 7.12 12.74 1.37
N PHE A 189 6.47 12.59 2.52
CA PHE A 189 5.19 11.91 2.60
C PHE A 189 4.07 12.64 1.82
N LYS A 190 4.14 13.97 1.72
CA LYS A 190 3.15 14.75 0.98
C LYS A 190 3.33 14.57 -0.53
N GLU A 191 4.57 14.54 -1.01
CA GLU A 191 4.86 14.19 -2.40
C GLU A 191 4.42 12.75 -2.68
N HIS A 192 4.68 11.82 -1.77
CA HIS A 192 4.22 10.43 -1.87
C HIS A 192 2.70 10.33 -2.02
N LEU A 193 1.92 11.02 -1.18
CA LEU A 193 0.46 11.06 -1.30
C LEU A 193 -0.01 11.65 -2.64
N ALA A 194 0.71 12.62 -3.20
CA ALA A 194 0.38 13.17 -4.51
C ALA A 194 0.70 12.19 -5.66
N GLU A 195 1.78 11.42 -5.52
CA GLU A 195 2.16 10.36 -6.45
C GLU A 195 1.15 9.20 -6.41
N LEU A 196 0.73 8.77 -5.23
CA LEU A 196 -0.32 7.76 -5.06
C LEU A 196 -1.64 8.17 -5.72
N HIS A 197 -2.05 9.42 -5.53
CA HIS A 197 -3.26 9.96 -6.15
C HIS A 197 -3.15 10.02 -7.67
N THR A 198 -2.02 10.51 -8.19
CA THR A 198 -1.77 10.55 -9.65
C THR A 198 -1.74 9.13 -10.24
N GLY A 199 -1.09 8.20 -9.55
CA GLY A 199 -1.00 6.79 -9.96
C GLY A 199 -2.35 6.08 -9.97
N LEU A 200 -3.32 6.48 -9.14
CA LEU A 200 -4.69 5.96 -9.20
C LEU A 200 -5.34 6.27 -10.56
N ILE A 201 -5.22 7.53 -11.00
CA ILE A 201 -5.80 8.01 -12.27
C ILE A 201 -5.08 7.37 -13.46
N GLU A 202 -3.75 7.31 -13.42
CA GLU A 202 -2.95 6.70 -14.49
C GLU A 202 -3.24 5.21 -14.64
N ALA A 203 -3.34 4.46 -13.53
CA ALA A 203 -3.67 3.04 -13.57
C ALA A 203 -5.04 2.79 -14.22
N GLU A 204 -6.05 3.60 -13.89
CA GLU A 204 -7.37 3.49 -14.50
C GLU A 204 -7.37 3.85 -15.98
N ALA A 205 -6.65 4.91 -16.38
CA ALA A 205 -6.48 5.28 -17.78
C ALA A 205 -5.81 4.15 -18.59
N GLN A 206 -4.76 3.56 -18.03
CA GLN A 206 -4.03 2.45 -18.66
C GLN A 206 -4.91 1.21 -18.78
N ARG A 207 -5.72 0.89 -17.77
CA ARG A 207 -6.67 -0.21 -17.80
C ARG A 207 -7.72 0.00 -18.89
N ILE A 208 -8.39 1.16 -18.90
CA ILE A 208 -9.39 1.49 -19.93
C ILE A 208 -8.77 1.41 -21.34
N ALA A 209 -7.60 2.00 -21.57
CA ALA A 209 -6.95 1.96 -22.88
C ALA A 209 -6.57 0.54 -23.31
N THR A 210 -6.12 -0.29 -22.37
CA THR A 210 -5.76 -1.70 -22.63
C THR A 210 -7.00 -2.53 -22.96
N ASP A 211 -8.06 -2.40 -22.16
CA ASP A 211 -9.31 -3.12 -22.37
C ASP A 211 -10.00 -2.66 -23.66
N MET A 212 -9.96 -1.35 -23.94
CA MET A 212 -10.43 -0.81 -25.20
C MET A 212 -9.73 -1.48 -26.37
N LYS A 213 -8.40 -1.61 -26.37
CA LYS A 213 -7.64 -2.27 -27.45
C LYS A 213 -8.01 -3.74 -27.64
N ARG A 214 -8.31 -4.46 -26.56
CA ARG A 214 -8.63 -5.90 -26.59
C ARG A 214 -9.97 -6.22 -27.27
N LEU A 215 -10.90 -5.26 -27.34
CA LEU A 215 -12.20 -5.48 -27.96
C LEU A 215 -12.07 -5.69 -29.49
N ALA A 216 -12.60 -6.80 -29.98
CA ALA A 216 -12.57 -7.17 -31.40
C ALA A 216 -13.68 -6.50 -32.22
N ALA A 217 -14.84 -6.25 -31.61
CA ALA A 217 -16.01 -5.65 -32.25
C ALA A 217 -16.76 -4.71 -31.28
N PRO A 218 -17.53 -3.73 -31.78
CA PRO A 218 -18.36 -2.86 -30.96
C PRO A 218 -19.31 -3.65 -30.05
N ASN A 219 -19.31 -3.32 -28.77
CA ASN A 219 -20.04 -4.04 -27.71
C ASN A 219 -21.15 -3.21 -27.05
N SER A 220 -21.43 -2.01 -27.58
CA SER A 220 -22.61 -1.23 -27.23
C SER A 220 -23.92 -1.89 -27.70
N PRO A 221 -25.07 -1.56 -27.08
CA PRO A 221 -26.38 -2.09 -27.51
C PRO A 221 -26.69 -1.81 -29.00
N ASP A 222 -26.33 -0.62 -29.48
CA ASP A 222 -26.54 -0.17 -30.86
C ASP A 222 -25.41 -0.58 -31.83
N LYS A 223 -24.37 -1.27 -31.33
CA LYS A 223 -23.17 -1.69 -32.08
C LYS A 223 -22.39 -0.56 -32.75
N ASN A 224 -22.55 0.69 -32.30
CA ASN A 224 -21.80 1.83 -32.81
C ASN A 224 -20.59 2.23 -31.95
N HIS A 225 -20.46 1.71 -30.74
CA HIS A 225 -19.40 2.08 -29.82
C HIS A 225 -18.69 0.87 -29.23
N PHE A 226 -17.40 1.06 -28.97
CA PHE A 226 -16.66 0.28 -27.99
C PHE A 226 -16.89 0.89 -26.61
N MET A 227 -17.19 0.04 -25.63
CA MET A 227 -17.41 0.45 -24.25
C MET A 227 -16.60 -0.39 -23.28
N VAL A 228 -15.97 0.29 -22.32
CA VAL A 228 -15.28 -0.30 -21.17
C VAL A 228 -15.83 0.38 -19.93
N GLU A 229 -16.23 -0.41 -18.94
CA GLU A 229 -16.70 0.12 -17.66
C GLU A 229 -15.55 0.85 -16.96
N VAL A 230 -15.78 2.06 -16.46
CA VAL A 230 -14.89 2.77 -15.55
C VAL A 230 -14.98 2.09 -14.19
N SER A 231 -13.84 1.79 -13.58
CA SER A 231 -13.76 0.98 -12.36
C SER A 231 -14.72 1.50 -11.28
N PRO A 232 -15.58 0.62 -10.71
CA PRO A 232 -16.44 0.98 -9.59
C PRO A 232 -15.65 1.48 -8.37
N TYR A 233 -14.39 1.06 -8.23
CA TYR A 233 -13.50 1.58 -7.19
C TYR A 233 -13.06 3.00 -7.51
N PHE A 234 -12.64 3.25 -8.75
CA PHE A 234 -12.22 4.58 -9.18
C PHE A 234 -13.37 5.57 -9.08
N THR A 235 -14.56 5.24 -9.60
CA THR A 235 -15.73 6.13 -9.57
C THR A 235 -16.16 6.52 -8.16
N LYS A 236 -15.90 5.67 -7.17
CA LYS A 236 -16.22 5.96 -5.76
C LYS A 236 -15.17 6.85 -5.08
N LEU A 237 -13.92 6.77 -5.51
CA LEU A 237 -12.79 7.54 -4.93
C LEU A 237 -12.54 8.86 -5.65
N ALA A 238 -12.80 8.91 -6.96
CA ALA A 238 -12.44 10.00 -7.83
C ALA A 238 -13.36 11.22 -7.64
N SER A 239 -12.74 12.40 -7.59
CA SER A 239 -13.47 13.66 -7.75
C SER A 239 -13.84 13.91 -9.21
N SER A 240 -14.65 14.94 -9.47
CA SER A 240 -14.91 15.43 -10.83
C SER A 240 -13.62 15.82 -11.55
N ARG A 241 -12.70 16.49 -10.85
CA ARG A 241 -11.38 16.86 -11.39
C ARG A 241 -10.53 15.65 -11.75
N ASP A 242 -10.61 14.58 -10.99
CA ASP A 242 -9.88 13.34 -11.29
C ASP A 242 -10.46 12.64 -12.52
N THR A 243 -11.79 12.72 -12.67
CA THR A 243 -12.49 12.23 -13.87
C THR A 243 -12.09 13.04 -15.12
N ASP A 244 -11.97 14.36 -15.02
CA ASP A 244 -11.47 15.20 -16.11
C ASP A 244 -10.03 14.86 -16.48
N GLN A 245 -9.18 14.58 -15.48
CA GLN A 245 -7.81 14.14 -15.71
C GLN A 245 -7.75 12.77 -16.39
N LEU A 246 -8.59 11.82 -15.96
CA LEU A 246 -8.73 10.52 -16.61
C LEU A 246 -9.09 10.68 -18.09
N LEU A 247 -10.10 11.50 -18.40
CA LEU A 247 -10.50 11.81 -19.77
C LEU A 247 -9.37 12.45 -20.58
N ALA A 248 -8.61 13.37 -19.98
CA ALA A 248 -7.49 14.02 -20.64
C ALA A 248 -6.33 13.06 -20.96
N MET A 249 -6.13 12.02 -20.15
CA MET A 249 -5.11 10.98 -20.37
C MET A 249 -5.49 10.01 -21.49
N LEU A 250 -6.78 9.80 -21.76
CA LEU A 250 -7.22 8.88 -22.79
C LEU A 250 -7.07 9.50 -24.21
N PRO A 251 -6.52 8.75 -25.18
CA PRO A 251 -6.09 9.30 -26.46
C PRO A 251 -7.19 9.36 -27.54
N TYR A 252 -8.45 9.27 -27.15
CA TYR A 252 -9.60 9.14 -28.05
C TYR A 252 -10.39 10.46 -28.13
N LYS A 253 -10.73 10.89 -29.34
CA LYS A 253 -11.43 12.15 -29.64
C LYS A 253 -12.93 12.04 -29.41
N SER A 254 -13.52 10.88 -29.71
CA SER A 254 -14.95 10.59 -29.53
C SER A 254 -15.31 10.16 -28.11
N LEU A 255 -14.32 10.12 -27.21
CA LEU A 255 -14.49 9.66 -25.85
C LEU A 255 -15.50 10.50 -25.09
N HIS A 256 -16.45 9.81 -24.47
CA HIS A 256 -17.32 10.37 -23.45
C HIS A 256 -17.65 9.30 -22.42
N LEU A 257 -18.01 9.73 -21.21
CA LEU A 257 -18.51 8.85 -20.16
C LEU A 257 -20.03 8.91 -20.14
N SER A 258 -20.68 7.76 -20.05
CA SER A 258 -22.14 7.69 -19.93
C SER A 258 -22.59 6.43 -19.20
N SER A 259 -23.78 6.49 -18.60
CA SER A 259 -24.50 5.28 -18.22
C SER A 259 -25.10 4.63 -19.47
N VAL A 260 -25.19 3.30 -19.45
CA VAL A 260 -25.74 2.53 -20.56
C VAL A 260 -27.04 1.91 -20.10
N LYS A 261 -28.09 2.03 -20.92
CA LYS A 261 -29.39 1.43 -20.62
C LYS A 261 -29.24 -0.07 -20.34
N ASP A 262 -29.92 -0.54 -19.30
CA ASP A 262 -29.93 -1.94 -18.86
C ASP A 262 -28.55 -2.48 -18.39
N ARG A 263 -27.61 -1.58 -18.06
CA ARG A 263 -26.34 -1.91 -17.42
C ARG A 263 -26.08 -1.01 -16.22
N PHE A 264 -25.47 -1.57 -15.18
CA PHE A 264 -24.97 -0.81 -14.05
C PHE A 264 -23.59 -0.23 -14.38
N GLY A 265 -23.27 0.92 -13.79
CA GLY A 265 -21.95 1.55 -13.89
C GLY A 265 -21.86 2.67 -14.92
N ILE A 266 -20.68 3.29 -14.95
CA ILE A 266 -20.30 4.34 -15.89
C ILE A 266 -19.35 3.72 -16.91
N TYR A 267 -19.59 3.97 -18.20
CA TYR A 267 -18.79 3.42 -19.28
C TYR A 267 -18.06 4.53 -20.01
N ALA A 268 -16.79 4.29 -20.35
CA ALA A 268 -16.08 5.03 -21.37
C ALA A 268 -16.52 4.52 -22.74
N LEU A 269 -17.04 5.39 -23.61
CA LEU A 269 -17.50 5.05 -24.96
C LEU A 269 -16.60 5.68 -26.02
N VAL A 270 -16.22 4.90 -27.04
CA VAL A 270 -15.43 5.35 -28.19
C VAL A 270 -16.12 4.87 -29.48
N ASP A 271 -16.25 5.76 -30.46
CA ASP A 271 -16.89 5.47 -31.75
C ASP A 271 -16.22 4.27 -32.44
N LYS A 272 -17.02 3.42 -33.11
CA LYS A 272 -16.52 2.21 -33.78
C LYS A 272 -15.45 2.47 -34.83
N ASN A 273 -15.43 3.66 -35.42
CA ASN A 273 -14.49 4.04 -36.48
C ASN A 273 -13.20 4.69 -35.93
N GLU A 274 -13.14 5.00 -34.63
CA GLU A 274 -11.95 5.60 -34.04
C GLU A 274 -10.85 4.57 -33.76
N ASN A 275 -9.60 4.94 -34.06
CA ASN A 275 -8.43 4.10 -33.79
C ASN A 275 -8.15 3.98 -32.27
N ARG A 276 -8.34 2.77 -31.74
CA ARG A 276 -8.11 2.40 -30.33
C ARG A 276 -6.66 2.02 -29.99
N GLY A 277 -5.79 1.84 -30.98
CA GLY A 277 -4.42 1.34 -30.81
C GLY A 277 -3.43 2.30 -30.12
N LYS A 278 -3.86 3.52 -29.81
CA LYS A 278 -3.00 4.56 -29.21
C LYS A 278 -2.69 4.29 -27.73
N ASN A 279 -1.53 4.74 -27.28
CA ASN A 279 -1.17 4.72 -25.86
C ASN A 279 -1.75 5.92 -25.13
N ILE A 280 -1.87 5.82 -23.80
CA ILE A 280 -2.32 6.93 -22.96
C ILE A 280 -1.39 8.14 -23.12
N ARG A 281 -1.96 9.33 -22.97
CA ARG A 281 -1.20 10.58 -22.95
C ARG A 281 -0.56 10.73 -21.58
N LYS A 282 0.66 11.27 -21.55
CA LYS A 282 1.34 11.56 -20.29
C LYS A 282 0.48 12.52 -19.45
N PRO A 283 0.43 12.34 -18.12
CA PRO A 283 -0.14 13.34 -17.21
C PRO A 283 0.48 14.70 -17.53
N ARG A 284 -0.36 15.74 -17.66
CA ARG A 284 0.17 17.11 -17.76
C ARG A 284 0.92 17.39 -16.46
N ALA A 285 2.23 17.61 -16.55
CA ALA A 285 3.03 17.97 -15.40
C ALA A 285 2.40 19.18 -14.70
N SER A 286 2.31 19.14 -13.37
CA SER A 286 1.78 20.27 -12.61
C SER A 286 2.63 21.52 -12.91
N VAL A 287 1.99 22.68 -13.01
CA VAL A 287 2.67 23.97 -13.26
C VAL A 287 3.83 24.18 -12.28
N ARG A 288 3.70 23.66 -11.06
CA ARG A 288 4.74 23.71 -10.01
C ARG A 288 5.97 22.84 -10.33
N LYS A 289 5.77 21.63 -10.86
CA LYS A 289 6.84 20.73 -11.33
C LYS A 289 7.52 21.29 -12.58
N GLN A 290 6.74 21.89 -13.48
CA GLN A 290 7.27 22.62 -14.64
C GLN A 290 8.12 23.82 -14.21
N LEU A 291 7.69 24.60 -13.22
CA LEU A 291 8.46 25.73 -12.68
C LEU A 291 9.75 25.29 -11.96
N SER A 292 9.75 24.15 -11.25
CA SER A 292 10.96 23.62 -10.60
C SER A 292 11.95 23.02 -11.60
N GLU A 293 11.47 22.29 -12.61
CA GLU A 293 12.29 21.75 -13.71
C GLU A 293 12.87 22.88 -14.56
N THR A 294 12.12 23.95 -14.80
CA THR A 294 12.62 25.14 -15.50
C THR A 294 13.68 25.89 -14.68
N LYS A 295 13.56 25.94 -13.35
CA LYS A 295 14.60 26.51 -12.46
C LYS A 295 15.88 25.65 -12.43
N GLN A 296 15.76 24.33 -12.48
CA GLN A 296 16.93 23.44 -12.56
C GLN A 296 17.61 23.51 -13.95
N ALA A 297 16.84 23.65 -15.03
CA ALA A 297 17.37 23.83 -16.38
C ALA A 297 18.00 25.21 -16.63
N ALA A 298 17.60 26.24 -15.87
CA ALA A 298 18.05 27.62 -16.04
C ALA A 298 19.23 28.06 -15.16
N SER A 299 19.92 27.14 -14.47
CA SER A 299 21.10 27.48 -13.66
C SER A 299 22.39 27.42 -14.50
N PRO A 300 23.05 28.55 -14.84
CA PRO A 300 24.33 28.51 -15.54
C PRO A 300 25.42 28.04 -14.58
N LYS A 301 26.23 27.06 -15.01
CA LYS A 301 27.49 26.69 -14.33
C LYS A 301 28.39 27.92 -14.26
N LYS A 302 28.49 28.56 -13.08
CA LYS A 302 29.55 29.54 -12.80
C LYS A 302 30.89 28.79 -12.85
N ALA A 303 31.66 29.05 -13.89
CA ALA A 303 33.07 28.68 -13.97
C ALA A 303 33.84 29.40 -12.85
N ALA A 304 34.68 28.66 -12.13
CA ALA A 304 35.54 29.19 -11.07
C ALA A 304 36.54 30.19 -11.67
N ALA A 305 36.51 31.44 -11.17
CA ALA A 305 37.51 32.44 -11.48
C ALA A 305 38.85 32.07 -10.81
N ARG A 306 39.90 31.99 -11.62
CA ARG A 306 41.29 31.74 -11.20
C ARG A 306 41.76 32.79 -10.19
N SER A 307 42.32 32.32 -9.08
CA SER A 307 43.11 33.11 -8.13
C SER A 307 44.39 33.64 -8.78
N LYS A 308 44.65 34.95 -8.67
CA LYS A 308 45.99 35.52 -8.85
C LYS A 308 46.56 35.86 -7.47
N GLN A 309 47.65 35.21 -7.12
CA GLN A 309 48.55 35.61 -6.04
C GLN A 309 49.27 36.90 -6.44
N HIS A 310 49.46 37.83 -5.51
CA HIS A 310 50.54 38.78 -5.60
C HIS A 310 51.22 38.94 -4.23
N GLU A 311 52.53 38.71 -4.25
CA GLU A 311 53.51 39.00 -3.22
C GLU A 311 53.46 40.47 -2.79
N MET A 312 53.69 40.69 -1.49
CA MET A 312 54.16 41.97 -0.96
C MET A 312 55.51 41.72 -0.29
N GLU A 313 56.56 42.28 -0.88
CA GLU A 313 57.74 42.77 -0.16
C GLU A 313 57.72 44.30 -0.28
N VAL A 314 57.56 45.00 0.85
CA VAL A 314 58.40 46.11 1.35
C VAL A 314 58.16 46.19 2.86
#